data_AF-A0A922VK93-F1
#
_entry.id   AF-A0A922VK93-F1
#
_cell.length_a   1.000
_cell.length_b   1.000
_cell.length_c   1.000
_cell.angle_alpha   90.00
_cell.angle_beta   90.00
_cell.angle_gamma   90.00
#
_symmetry.space_group_name_H-M   'P 1'
#
loop_
_entity.id
_entity.type
_entity.pdbx_description
1 polymer ?
#
loop_
_entity_poly.entity_id
_entity_poly.type
_entity_poly.pdbx_seq_one_letter_code
_entity_poly.pdbx_strand_id
1 'polypeptide(L)'
;MNRHVRLGVVLRLRELEEEAARAHLATALDAHRVAVRTCDEATERLAERSTILAEVQLDGGSADRLIAAARTLVLAEERREAAESAVESAARVLLDRRGRLADASRRREAVERLRDRILAEEHLAADRREQAAANDLATTRHVWLAVMESDR
;
A
#
# COMPACT_ATOMS: atom_id res chain seq x y z
N MET A 1 3.73 -23.58 22.39
CA MET A 1 4.20 -22.48 21.51
C MET A 1 3.77 -21.15 22.13
N ASN A 2 4.74 -20.31 22.53
CA ASN A 2 4.53 -19.10 23.34
C ASN A 2 3.74 -18.01 22.58
N ARG A 3 2.88 -17.26 23.26
CA ARG A 3 1.99 -16.22 22.68
C ARG A 3 2.79 -15.14 21.93
N HIS A 4 3.97 -14.78 22.44
CA HIS A 4 4.88 -13.85 21.78
C HIS A 4 5.40 -14.34 20.43
N VAL A 5 5.78 -15.62 20.36
CA VAL A 5 6.32 -16.21 19.12
C VAL A 5 5.25 -16.19 18.04
N ARG A 6 4.00 -16.53 18.38
CA ARG A 6 2.87 -16.45 17.46
C ARG A 6 2.63 -15.03 16.97
N LEU A 7 2.63 -14.06 17.88
CA LEU A 7 2.34 -12.68 17.54
C LEU A 7 3.47 -12.01 16.74
N GLY A 8 4.73 -12.33 17.04
CA GLY A 8 5.88 -11.91 16.26
C GLY A 8 5.85 -12.46 14.83
N VAL A 9 5.47 -13.74 14.65
CA VAL A 9 5.28 -14.33 13.32
C VAL A 9 4.16 -13.62 12.56
N VAL A 10 3.01 -13.37 13.21
CA VAL A 10 1.89 -12.67 12.56
C VAL A 10 2.28 -11.25 12.17
N LEU A 11 2.99 -10.50 13.04
CA LEU A 11 3.50 -9.17 12.70
C LEU A 11 4.40 -9.23 11.47
N ARG A 12 5.35 -10.17 11.46
CA ARG A 12 6.26 -10.31 10.31
C ARG A 12 5.51 -10.62 9.02
N LEU A 13 4.48 -11.46 9.08
CA LEU A 13 3.63 -11.72 7.91
C LEU A 13 2.87 -10.46 7.45
N ARG A 14 2.39 -9.62 8.37
CA ARG A 14 1.72 -8.35 8.02
C ARG A 14 2.67 -7.31 7.45
N GLU A 15 3.90 -7.23 7.96
CA GLU A 15 4.95 -6.41 7.37
C GLU A 15 5.24 -6.84 5.91
N LEU A 16 5.41 -8.13 5.67
CA LEU A 16 5.66 -8.66 4.33
C LEU A 16 4.47 -8.43 3.37
N GLU A 17 3.24 -8.58 3.85
CA GLU A 17 2.04 -8.26 3.06
C GLU A 17 1.99 -6.77 2.68
N GLU A 18 2.35 -5.88 3.59
CA GLU A 18 2.39 -4.44 3.32
C GLU A 18 3.53 -4.08 2.36
N GLU A 19 4.71 -4.65 2.54
CA GLU A 19 5.84 -4.51 1.61
C GLU A 19 5.44 -4.97 0.20
N ALA A 20 4.78 -6.12 0.08
CA ALA A 20 4.25 -6.60 -1.19
C ALA A 20 3.18 -5.66 -1.78
N ALA A 21 2.29 -5.11 -0.96
CA ALA A 21 1.29 -4.14 -1.40
C ALA A 21 1.94 -2.83 -1.89
N ARG A 22 3.01 -2.35 -1.23
CA ARG A 22 3.81 -1.19 -1.69
C ARG A 22 4.49 -1.48 -3.02
N ALA A 23 5.07 -2.66 -3.19
CA ALA A 23 5.69 -3.06 -4.45
C ALA A 23 4.66 -3.09 -5.60
N HIS A 24 3.49 -3.70 -5.37
CA HIS A 24 2.40 -3.70 -6.35
C HIS A 24 1.89 -2.29 -6.68
N LEU A 25 1.81 -1.39 -5.69
CA LEU A 25 1.43 0.00 -5.91
C LEU A 25 2.48 0.73 -6.78
N ALA A 26 3.77 0.51 -6.52
CA ALA A 26 4.83 1.08 -7.34
C ALA A 26 4.73 0.62 -8.81
N THR A 27 4.55 -0.68 -9.04
CA THR A 27 4.34 -1.22 -10.39
C THR A 27 3.09 -0.62 -11.06
N ALA A 28 1.98 -0.46 -10.32
CA ALA A 28 0.76 0.15 -10.87
C ALA A 28 0.95 1.64 -11.21
N LEU A 29 1.72 2.38 -10.40
CA LEU A 29 2.07 3.78 -10.67
C LEU A 29 2.89 3.90 -11.95
N ASP A 30 3.87 3.03 -12.14
CA ASP A 30 4.72 3.04 -13.34
C ASP A 30 3.92 2.64 -14.58
N ALA A 31 3.04 1.64 -14.48
CA ALA A 31 2.12 1.28 -15.56
C ALA A 31 1.18 2.45 -15.94
N HIS A 32 0.63 3.17 -14.96
CA HIS A 32 -0.19 4.35 -15.19
C HIS A 32 0.61 5.47 -15.87
N ARG A 33 1.84 5.75 -15.42
CA ARG A 33 2.71 6.76 -16.05
C ARG A 33 3.06 6.40 -17.49
N VAL A 34 3.31 5.13 -17.77
CA VAL A 34 3.53 4.64 -19.14
C VAL A 34 2.28 4.85 -19.99
N ALA A 35 1.10 4.47 -19.49
CA ALA A 35 -0.16 4.66 -20.21
C ALA A 35 -0.44 6.13 -20.54
N VAL A 36 -0.22 7.04 -19.58
CA VAL A 36 -0.38 8.49 -19.79
C VAL A 36 0.56 8.99 -20.88
N ARG A 37 1.86 8.66 -20.81
CA ARG A 37 2.81 9.06 -21.86
C ARG A 37 2.42 8.54 -23.24
N THR A 38 1.99 7.27 -23.32
CA THR A 38 1.52 6.70 -24.59
C THR A 38 0.28 7.44 -25.13
N CYS A 39 -0.62 7.87 -24.25
CA CYS A 39 -1.80 8.66 -24.62
C CYS A 39 -1.43 10.06 -25.11
N ASP A 40 -0.48 10.72 -24.44
CA ASP A 40 0.05 12.02 -24.84
C ASP A 40 0.69 11.92 -26.24
N GLU A 41 1.56 10.94 -26.45
CA GLU A 41 2.17 10.69 -27.76
C GLU A 41 1.13 10.36 -28.86
N ALA A 42 0.08 9.61 -28.54
CA ALA A 42 -1.00 9.31 -29.49
C ALA A 42 -1.78 10.58 -29.86
N THR A 43 -1.97 11.49 -28.91
CA THR A 43 -2.64 12.78 -29.13
C THR A 43 -1.78 13.70 -29.99
N GLU A 44 -0.47 13.78 -29.73
CA GLU A 44 0.47 14.52 -30.55
C GLU A 44 0.51 13.99 -31.99
N ARG A 45 0.58 12.66 -32.16
CA ARG A 45 0.52 12.02 -33.49
C ARG A 45 -0.79 12.33 -34.20
N LEU A 46 -1.93 12.34 -33.49
CA LEU A 46 -3.21 12.71 -34.10
C LEU A 46 -3.20 14.15 -34.62
N ALA A 47 -2.67 15.09 -33.83
CA ALA A 47 -2.54 16.50 -34.23
C ALA A 47 -1.61 16.67 -35.45
N GLU A 48 -0.49 15.94 -35.50
CA GLU A 48 0.41 15.90 -36.66
C GLU A 48 -0.33 15.40 -37.91
N ARG A 49 -1.07 14.29 -37.82
CA ARG A 49 -1.83 13.73 -38.95
C ARG A 49 -2.94 14.65 -39.42
N SER A 50 -3.60 15.35 -38.49
CA SER A 50 -4.62 16.35 -38.82
C SER A 50 -4.02 17.52 -39.61
N THR A 51 -2.84 17.99 -39.20
CA THR A 51 -2.10 19.05 -39.90
C THR A 51 -1.71 18.61 -41.31
N ILE A 52 -1.16 17.40 -41.48
CA ILE A 52 -0.81 16.84 -42.79
C ILE A 52 -2.04 16.75 -43.70
N LEU A 53 -3.20 16.31 -43.19
CA LEU A 53 -4.42 16.26 -43.98
C LEU A 53 -4.84 17.66 -44.46
N ALA A 54 -4.76 18.66 -43.58
CA ALA A 54 -5.08 20.05 -43.93
C ALA A 54 -4.14 20.60 -45.00
N GLU A 55 -2.83 20.34 -44.90
CA GLU A 55 -1.85 20.72 -45.91
C GLU A 55 -2.15 20.08 -47.28
N VAL A 56 -2.42 18.77 -47.32
CA VAL A 56 -2.77 18.07 -48.57
C VAL A 56 -4.07 18.62 -49.19
N GLN A 57 -5.02 19.06 -48.36
CA GLN A 57 -6.25 19.71 -48.83
C GLN A 57 -5.99 21.10 -49.44
N LEU A 58 -5.12 21.91 -48.81
CA LEU A 58 -4.79 23.26 -49.27
C LEU A 58 -3.96 23.25 -50.56
N ASP A 59 -3.06 22.28 -50.71
CA ASP A 59 -2.19 22.15 -51.89
C ASP A 59 -2.91 21.62 -53.14
N GLY A 60 -4.23 21.37 -53.07
CA GLY A 60 -4.98 20.76 -54.16
C GLY A 60 -4.50 19.34 -54.48
N GLY A 61 -4.09 18.59 -53.44
CA GLY A 61 -3.55 17.25 -53.58
C GLY A 61 -4.47 16.29 -54.35
N SER A 62 -3.89 15.29 -55.00
CA SER A 62 -4.68 14.28 -55.71
C SER A 62 -5.61 13.54 -54.75
N ALA A 63 -6.76 13.06 -55.27
CA ALA A 63 -7.72 12.28 -54.50
C ALA A 63 -7.06 11.12 -53.74
N ASP A 64 -6.09 10.44 -54.36
CA ASP A 64 -5.34 9.35 -53.72
C ASP A 64 -4.53 9.80 -52.49
N ARG A 65 -3.93 10.99 -52.53
CA ARG A 65 -3.18 11.55 -51.39
C ARG A 65 -4.12 11.93 -50.24
N LEU A 66 -5.28 12.51 -50.56
CA LEU A 66 -6.30 12.83 -49.57
C LEU A 66 -6.84 11.56 -48.88
N ILE A 67 -7.11 10.51 -49.67
CA ILE A 67 -7.56 9.22 -49.14
C ILE A 67 -6.48 8.59 -48.25
N ALA A 68 -5.21 8.62 -48.68
CA ALA A 68 -4.10 8.11 -47.88
C ALA A 68 -3.95 8.87 -46.55
N ALA A 69 -3.98 10.21 -46.58
CA ALA A 69 -3.88 11.04 -45.39
C ALA A 69 -5.07 10.79 -44.43
N ALA A 70 -6.30 10.74 -44.95
CA ALA A 70 -7.49 10.45 -44.15
C ALA A 70 -7.42 9.07 -43.48
N ARG A 71 -6.93 8.04 -44.18
CA ARG A 71 -6.73 6.71 -43.57
C ARG A 71 -5.71 6.74 -42.43
N THR A 72 -4.62 7.49 -42.57
CA THR A 72 -3.64 7.61 -41.49
C THR A 72 -4.17 8.39 -40.29
N LEU A 73 -5.10 9.33 -40.50
CA LEU A 73 -5.78 10.04 -39.43
C LEU A 73 -6.68 9.11 -38.63
N VAL A 74 -7.53 8.32 -39.31
CA VAL A 74 -8.41 7.32 -38.66
C VAL A 74 -7.58 6.35 -37.81
N LEU A 75 -6.47 5.83 -38.35
CA LEU A 75 -5.57 4.96 -37.60
C LEU A 75 -4.86 5.65 -36.42
N ALA A 76 -4.76 6.98 -36.41
CA ALA A 76 -4.25 7.73 -35.27
C ALA A 76 -5.33 7.96 -34.21
N GLU A 77 -6.58 8.20 -34.62
CA GLU A 77 -7.75 8.30 -33.74
C GLU A 77 -7.99 7.00 -32.98
N GLU A 78 -8.03 5.86 -33.68
CA GLU A 78 -8.20 4.54 -33.07
C GLU A 78 -7.09 4.24 -32.03
N ARG A 79 -5.84 4.64 -32.34
CA ARG A 79 -4.72 4.49 -31.40
C ARG A 79 -4.87 5.39 -30.17
N ARG A 80 -5.35 6.62 -30.35
CA ARG A 80 -5.62 7.55 -29.25
C ARG A 80 -6.72 7.00 -28.33
N GLU A 81 -7.82 6.51 -28.89
CA GLU A 81 -8.91 5.91 -28.12
C GLU A 81 -8.47 4.65 -27.35
N ALA A 82 -7.63 3.81 -27.98
CA ALA A 82 -7.05 2.66 -27.31
C ALA A 82 -6.11 3.09 -26.16
N ALA A 83 -5.33 4.15 -26.34
CA ALA A 83 -4.46 4.70 -25.31
C ALA A 83 -5.26 5.31 -24.15
N GLU A 84 -6.34 6.04 -24.42
CA GLU A 84 -7.26 6.57 -23.39
C GLU A 84 -7.87 5.45 -22.56
N SER A 85 -8.33 4.39 -23.22
CA SER A 85 -8.86 3.19 -22.55
C SER A 85 -7.79 2.53 -21.67
N ALA A 86 -6.53 2.51 -22.10
CA ALA A 86 -5.42 1.99 -21.32
C ALA A 86 -5.12 2.85 -20.08
N VAL A 87 -5.19 4.19 -20.19
CA VAL A 87 -5.05 5.11 -19.05
C VAL A 87 -6.16 4.85 -18.02
N GLU A 88 -7.41 4.74 -18.47
CA GLU A 88 -8.54 4.49 -17.57
C GLU A 88 -8.36 3.15 -16.81
N SER A 89 -7.99 2.10 -17.54
CA SER A 89 -7.71 0.79 -16.96
C SER A 89 -6.58 0.85 -15.93
N ALA A 90 -5.47 1.51 -16.27
CA ALA A 90 -4.32 1.67 -15.37
C ALA A 90 -4.68 2.50 -14.13
N ALA A 91 -5.52 3.53 -14.26
CA ALA A 91 -5.99 4.35 -13.15
C ALA A 91 -6.87 3.55 -12.18
N ARG A 92 -7.78 2.70 -12.70
CA ARG A 92 -8.59 1.80 -11.88
C ARG A 92 -7.72 0.82 -11.08
N VAL A 93 -6.72 0.22 -11.73
CA VAL A 93 -5.77 -0.69 -11.06
C VAL A 93 -4.98 0.07 -10.00
N LEU A 94 -4.51 1.28 -10.29
CA LEU A 94 -3.78 2.11 -9.33
C LEU A 94 -4.63 2.41 -8.09
N LEU A 95 -5.90 2.74 -8.25
CA LEU A 95 -6.82 2.99 -7.14
C LEU A 95 -7.05 1.72 -6.29
N ASP A 96 -7.27 0.56 -6.92
CA ASP A 96 -7.36 -0.73 -6.22
C ASP A 96 -6.09 -1.02 -5.42
N ARG A 97 -4.89 -0.82 -6.00
CA ARG A 97 -3.62 -1.05 -5.28
C ARG A 97 -3.43 -0.10 -4.11
N ARG A 98 -3.85 1.16 -4.21
CA ARG A 98 -3.85 2.10 -3.07
C ARG A 98 -4.76 1.62 -1.95
N GLY A 99 -5.96 1.13 -2.29
CA GLY A 99 -6.89 0.54 -1.31
C GLY A 99 -6.28 -0.65 -0.58
N ARG A 100 -5.67 -1.58 -1.32
CA ARG A 100 -5.01 -2.77 -0.74
C ARG A 100 -3.85 -2.41 0.18
N LEU A 101 -3.06 -1.39 -0.16
CA LEU A 101 -2.00 -0.91 0.73
C LEU A 101 -2.59 -0.34 2.03
N ALA A 102 -3.63 0.49 1.94
CA ALA A 102 -4.29 1.03 3.12
C ALA A 102 -4.86 -0.09 4.02
N ASP A 103 -5.43 -1.14 3.43
CA ASP A 103 -5.91 -2.31 4.17
C ASP A 103 -4.78 -3.08 4.84
N ALA A 104 -3.66 -3.29 4.15
CA ALA A 104 -2.49 -3.98 4.69
C ALA A 104 -1.90 -3.22 5.89
N SER A 105 -1.70 -1.90 5.76
CA SER A 105 -1.21 -1.05 6.86
C SER A 105 -2.15 -1.08 8.06
N ARG A 106 -3.47 -0.97 7.86
CA ARG A 106 -4.47 -1.08 8.96
C ARG A 106 -4.39 -2.42 9.68
N ARG A 107 -4.19 -3.52 8.95
CA ARG A 107 -4.03 -4.85 9.56
C ARG A 107 -2.73 -4.97 10.35
N ARG A 108 -1.62 -4.39 9.87
CA ARG A 108 -0.35 -4.34 10.61
C ARG A 108 -0.53 -3.58 11.93
N GLU A 109 -1.06 -2.37 11.88
CA GLU A 109 -1.31 -1.52 13.05
C GLU A 109 -2.24 -2.18 14.08
N ALA A 110 -3.22 -2.97 13.63
CA ALA A 110 -4.10 -3.71 14.55
C ALA A 110 -3.33 -4.78 15.34
N VAL A 111 -2.38 -5.48 14.70
CA VAL A 111 -1.55 -6.48 15.36
C VAL A 111 -0.49 -5.83 16.26
N GLU A 112 0.08 -4.69 15.85
CA GLU A 112 1.00 -3.89 16.68
C GLU A 112 0.32 -3.46 17.98
N ARG A 113 -0.89 -2.88 17.90
CA ARG A 113 -1.66 -2.51 19.09
C ARG A 113 -1.97 -3.69 20.01
N LEU A 114 -2.23 -4.88 19.43
CA LEU A 114 -2.42 -6.09 20.21
C LEU A 114 -1.12 -6.52 20.92
N ARG A 115 0.04 -6.38 20.26
CA ARG A 115 1.36 -6.62 20.88
C ARG A 115 1.55 -5.73 22.10
N ASP A 116 1.36 -4.43 21.92
CA ASP A 116 1.64 -3.43 22.95
C ASP A 116 0.76 -3.64 24.17
N ARG A 117 -0.52 -3.97 23.94
CA ARG A 117 -1.44 -4.33 25.01
C ARG A 117 -0.98 -5.57 25.78
N ILE A 118 -0.54 -6.62 25.09
CA ILE A 118 -0.05 -7.85 25.76
C ILE A 118 1.19 -7.56 26.60
N LEU A 119 2.14 -6.78 26.06
CA LEU A 119 3.34 -6.40 26.80
C LEU A 119 3.01 -5.56 28.04
N ALA A 120 2.06 -4.63 27.92
CA ALA A 120 1.59 -3.84 29.06
C ALA A 120 0.90 -4.71 30.12
N GLU A 121 0.05 -5.65 29.72
CA GLU A 121 -0.60 -6.61 30.62
C GLU A 121 0.42 -7.47 31.37
N GLU A 122 1.50 -7.89 30.70
CA GLU A 122 2.57 -8.69 31.29
C GLU A 122 3.45 -7.92 32.27
N HIS A 123 3.81 -6.67 31.94
CA HIS A 123 4.51 -5.79 32.88
C HIS A 123 3.68 -5.59 34.15
N LEU A 124 2.39 -5.24 34.02
CA LEU A 124 1.50 -5.10 35.17
C LEU A 124 1.38 -6.40 35.99
N ALA A 125 1.35 -7.55 35.32
CA ALA A 125 1.32 -8.84 36.01
C ALA A 125 2.64 -9.18 36.70
N ALA A 126 3.79 -8.72 36.19
CA ALA A 126 5.09 -8.86 36.83
C ALA A 126 5.17 -7.96 38.07
N ASP A 127 4.80 -6.68 37.94
CA ASP A 127 4.81 -5.71 39.04
C ASP A 127 3.92 -6.18 40.20
N ARG A 128 2.71 -6.68 39.92
CA ARG A 128 1.83 -7.23 40.95
C ARG A 128 2.44 -8.45 41.65
N ARG A 129 3.15 -9.31 40.92
CA ARG A 129 3.83 -10.48 41.51
C ARG A 129 4.98 -10.05 42.41
N GLU A 130 5.76 -9.05 41.99
CA GLU A 130 6.84 -8.49 42.79
C GLU A 130 6.30 -7.82 44.07
N GLN A 131 5.23 -7.02 43.96
CA GLN A 131 4.56 -6.40 45.09
C GLN A 131 4.00 -7.44 46.08
N ALA A 132 3.38 -8.51 45.58
CA ALA A 132 2.90 -9.60 46.42
C ALA A 132 4.05 -10.28 47.17
N ALA A 133 5.14 -10.62 46.46
CA ALA A 133 6.33 -11.21 47.09
C ALA A 133 6.96 -10.30 48.15
N ALA A 134 7.04 -8.99 47.88
CA ALA A 134 7.55 -8.01 48.86
C ALA A 134 6.65 -7.93 50.10
N ASN A 135 5.33 -7.96 49.92
CA ASN A 135 4.37 -7.95 51.03
C ASN A 135 4.44 -9.23 51.87
N ASP A 136 4.56 -10.39 51.24
CA ASP A 136 4.70 -11.68 51.92
C ASP A 136 5.98 -11.74 52.76
N LEU A 137 7.09 -11.21 52.25
CA LEU A 137 8.35 -11.09 52.97
C LEU A 137 8.24 -10.12 54.16
N ALA A 138 7.61 -8.96 53.96
CA ALA A 138 7.40 -7.98 55.03
C ALA A 138 6.53 -8.55 56.16
N THR A 139 5.45 -9.26 55.80
CA THR A 139 4.54 -9.91 56.75
C THR A 139 5.27 -11.00 57.53
N THR A 140 6.03 -11.86 56.85
CA THR A 140 6.82 -12.93 57.48
C THR A 140 7.84 -12.35 58.45
N ARG A 141 8.55 -11.28 58.06
CA ARG A 141 9.51 -10.59 58.93
C ARG A 141 8.84 -10.02 60.17
N HIS A 142 7.68 -9.37 60.04
CA HIS A 142 6.94 -8.81 61.16
C HIS A 142 6.50 -9.89 62.15
N VAL A 143 5.92 -11.00 61.65
CA VAL A 143 5.52 -12.13 62.49
C VAL A 143 6.71 -12.71 63.25
N TRP A 144 7.85 -12.87 62.58
CA TRP A 144 9.06 -13.40 63.21
C TRP A 144 9.59 -12.50 64.33
N LEU A 145 9.59 -11.17 64.11
CA LEU A 145 9.98 -10.20 65.15
C LEU A 145 9.03 -10.25 66.36
N ALA A 146 7.72 -10.34 66.13
CA ALA A 146 6.73 -10.43 67.20
C ALA A 146 6.90 -11.69 68.06
N VAL A 147 7.20 -12.84 67.44
CA VAL A 147 7.49 -14.10 68.16
C VAL A 147 8.75 -13.96 69.03
N MET A 148 9.82 -13.37 68.47
CA MET A 148 11.08 -13.16 69.20
C MET A 148 10.93 -12.18 70.37
N GLU A 149 9.99 -11.22 70.28
CA GLU A 149 9.69 -10.28 71.36
C GLU A 149 8.81 -10.91 72.45
N SER A 150 7.93 -11.85 72.12
CA SER A 150 7.09 -12.56 73.10
C SER A 150 7.82 -13.61 73.94
N ASP A 151 8.97 -14.08 73.48
CA ASP A 151 9.83 -15.06 74.19
C ASP A 151 10.81 -14.40 75.18
N ARG A 152 10.74 -13.08 75.38
CA ARG A 152 11.52 -12.30 76.36
C ARG A 152 10.68 -11.88 77.56
#